data_AF-A0A8X6V457-F1
#
_entry.id   AF-A0A8X6V457-F1
#
_cell.length_a   1.000
_cell.length_b   1.000
_cell.length_c   1.000
_cell.angle_alpha   90.00
_cell.angle_beta   90.00
_cell.angle_gamma   90.00
#
_symmetry.space_group_name_H-M   'P 1'
#
loop_
_entity.id
_entity.type
_entity.pdbx_description
1 polymer ?
#
loop_
_entity_poly.entity_id
_entity_poly.type
_entity_poly.pdbx_seq_one_letter_code
_entity_poly.pdbx_strand_id
1 'polypeptide(L)'
;MVPKILTFEQQTTRKNVCTDILDAIKNNPNLLEKVKSALKGTRFESVESVKEKAARVLKELTKDDFQHCFQQWKMRMERCRDREGLYIEGDNK
;
A
#
# COMPACT_ATOMS: atom_id res chain seq x y z
N MET A 1 0.28 14.73 11.66
CA MET A 1 1.72 14.52 11.37
C MET A 1 2.03 13.07 11.72
N VAL A 2 2.51 12.26 10.77
CA VAL A 2 2.84 10.85 11.06
C VAL A 2 4.17 10.84 11.83
N PRO A 3 4.26 10.22 13.02
CA PRO A 3 5.50 10.16 13.78
C PRO A 3 6.60 9.48 12.97
N LYS A 4 7.69 10.20 12.69
CA LYS A 4 8.82 9.70 11.88
C LYS A 4 9.84 8.87 12.68
N ILE A 5 9.78 8.93 14.02
CA ILE A 5 10.61 8.15 14.93
C ILE A 5 9.69 7.12 15.60
N LEU A 6 9.97 5.84 15.39
CA LEU A 6 9.19 4.73 15.92
C LEU A 6 9.87 4.15 17.15
N THR A 7 9.09 3.80 18.17
CA THR A 7 9.59 3.04 19.33
C THR A 7 10.00 1.63 18.90
N PHE A 8 10.86 0.96 19.68
CA PHE A 8 11.29 -0.41 19.40
C PHE A 8 10.11 -1.39 19.27
N GLU A 9 9.09 -1.22 20.12
CA GLU A 9 7.85 -1.99 20.08
C GLU A 9 7.09 -1.73 18.77
N GLN A 10 6.95 -0.46 18.36
CA GLN A 10 6.33 -0.10 17.08
C GLN A 10 7.09 -0.71 15.89
N GLN A 11 8.42 -0.73 15.91
CA GLN A 11 9.24 -1.35 14.86
C GLN A 11 9.04 -2.88 14.82
N THR A 12 9.01 -3.53 15.98
CA THR A 12 8.78 -4.97 16.11
C THR A 12 7.39 -5.37 15.60
N THR A 13 6.35 -4.66 16.03
CA THR A 13 4.98 -4.87 15.55
C THR A 13 4.91 -4.67 14.04
N ARG A 14 5.57 -3.65 13.48
CA ARG A 14 5.61 -3.42 12.02
C ARG A 14 6.29 -4.57 11.28
N LYS A 15 7.41 -5.08 11.79
CA LYS A 15 8.12 -6.23 11.19
C LYS A 15 7.26 -7.49 11.19
N ASN A 16 6.60 -7.79 12.31
CA ASN A 16 5.74 -8.97 12.43
C ASN A 16 4.52 -8.85 11.52
N VAL A 17 3.84 -7.70 11.56
CA VAL A 17 2.72 -7.41 10.67
C VAL A 17 3.15 -7.50 9.21
N CYS A 18 4.31 -6.95 8.81
CA CYS A 18 4.81 -7.08 7.44
C CYS A 18 5.11 -8.54 7.05
N THR A 19 5.55 -9.38 7.99
CA THR A 19 5.85 -10.80 7.75
C THR A 19 4.57 -11.61 7.59
N ASP A 20 3.60 -11.42 8.48
CA ASP A 20 2.29 -12.09 8.42
C ASP A 20 1.51 -11.65 7.17
N ILE A 21 1.60 -10.37 6.86
CA ILE A 21 0.99 -9.78 5.68
C ILE A 21 1.70 -10.27 4.40
N LEU A 22 3.03 -10.44 4.39
CA LEU A 22 3.78 -11.06 3.28
C LEU A 22 3.28 -12.49 2.98
N ASP A 23 3.04 -13.27 4.03
CA ASP A 23 2.50 -14.63 3.91
C ASP A 23 1.04 -14.63 3.42
N ALA A 24 0.24 -13.64 3.84
CA ALA A 24 -1.13 -13.45 3.36
C ALA A 24 -1.24 -12.87 1.94
N ILE A 25 -0.24 -12.10 1.49
CA ILE A 25 -0.22 -11.33 0.23
C ILE A 25 0.26 -12.14 -0.97
N LYS A 26 0.07 -13.46 -0.97
CA LYS A 26 0.02 -14.18 -2.25
C LYS A 26 -0.98 -13.58 -3.28
N ASN A 27 -1.89 -12.66 -2.89
CA ASN A 27 -3.02 -12.22 -3.72
C ASN A 27 -3.49 -10.71 -3.72
N ASN A 28 -2.68 -9.62 -3.71
CA ASN A 28 -2.90 -8.39 -4.56
C ASN A 28 -2.46 -6.99 -4.02
N PRO A 29 -1.83 -6.08 -4.81
CA PRO A 29 -0.76 -5.21 -4.27
C PRO A 29 -0.62 -3.70 -4.61
N ASN A 30 -1.26 -3.10 -5.62
CA ASN A 30 -1.34 -1.63 -5.80
C ASN A 30 -2.78 -1.22 -6.03
N LEU A 31 -3.70 -2.04 -5.52
CA LEU A 31 -5.12 -1.76 -5.47
C LEU A 31 -5.36 -0.39 -4.84
N LEU A 32 -4.69 -0.14 -3.72
CA LEU A 32 -4.85 1.07 -2.92
C LEU A 32 -4.20 2.30 -3.56
N GLU A 33 -3.01 2.19 -4.14
CA GLU A 33 -2.34 3.35 -4.79
C GLU A 33 -3.07 3.79 -6.06
N LYS A 34 -3.57 2.84 -6.87
CA LYS A 34 -4.34 3.18 -8.08
C LYS A 34 -5.70 3.79 -7.75
N VAL A 35 -6.43 3.20 -6.81
CA VAL A 35 -7.70 3.77 -6.34
C VAL A 35 -7.48 5.13 -5.70
N LYS A 36 -6.47 5.27 -4.83
CA LYS A 36 -6.13 6.57 -4.20
C LYS A 36 -5.76 7.61 -5.24
N SER A 37 -4.93 7.29 -6.23
CA SER A 37 -4.57 8.22 -7.31
C SER A 37 -5.79 8.62 -8.14
N ALA A 38 -6.69 7.67 -8.45
CA ALA A 38 -7.89 7.95 -9.24
C ALA A 38 -8.96 8.75 -8.49
N LEU A 39 -8.94 8.75 -7.15
CA LEU A 39 -9.85 9.51 -6.30
C LEU A 39 -9.26 10.87 -5.86
N LYS A 40 -7.93 11.04 -5.92
CA LYS A 40 -7.24 12.24 -5.46
C LYS A 40 -7.66 13.47 -6.27
N GLY A 41 -7.85 14.59 -5.58
CA GLY A 41 -8.19 15.88 -6.20
C GLY A 41 -9.64 16.02 -6.66
N THR A 42 -10.47 14.99 -6.51
CA THR A 42 -11.89 15.04 -6.81
C THR A 42 -12.70 15.27 -5.52
N ARG A 43 -13.57 16.28 -5.51
CA ARG A 43 -14.54 16.49 -4.42
C ARG A 43 -15.79 15.68 -4.72
N PHE A 44 -16.18 14.83 -3.77
CA PHE A 44 -17.34 13.97 -3.88
C PHE A 44 -18.47 14.49 -3.00
N GLU A 45 -19.70 14.43 -3.50
CA GLU A 45 -20.89 14.93 -2.81
C GLU A 45 -21.40 13.96 -1.74
N SER A 46 -21.09 12.67 -1.87
CA SER A 46 -21.52 11.62 -0.95
C SER A 46 -20.51 10.47 -0.86
N VAL A 47 -20.59 9.68 0.22
CA VAL A 47 -19.77 8.46 0.40
C VAL A 47 -20.09 7.43 -0.69
N GLU A 48 -21.34 7.39 -1.14
CA GLU A 48 -21.84 6.51 -2.20
C GLU A 48 -21.11 6.79 -3.51
N SER A 49 -20.94 8.08 -3.85
CA SER A 49 -20.20 8.48 -5.07
C SER A 49 -18.71 8.09 -5.02
N VAL A 50 -18.10 8.09 -3.83
CA VAL A 50 -16.72 7.60 -3.63
C VAL A 50 -16.66 6.09 -3.85
N LYS A 51 -17.59 5.33 -3.26
CA LYS A 51 -17.66 3.86 -3.39
C LYS A 51 -17.85 3.44 -4.84
N GLU A 52 -18.75 4.11 -5.56
CA GLU A 52 -19.04 3.81 -6.97
C GLU A 52 -17.82 4.07 -7.86
N LYS A 53 -17.17 5.23 -7.69
CA LYS A 53 -15.96 5.57 -8.44
C LYS A 53 -14.81 4.61 -8.13
N ALA A 54 -14.61 4.25 -6.86
CA ALA A 54 -13.62 3.26 -6.46
C ALA A 54 -13.90 1.90 -7.09
N ALA A 55 -15.14 1.41 -7.02
CA ALA A 55 -15.55 0.14 -7.61
C ALA A 55 -15.35 0.10 -9.13
N ARG A 56 -15.59 1.22 -9.83
CA ARG A 56 -15.32 1.32 -11.27
C ARG A 56 -13.83 1.20 -11.59
N VAL A 57 -12.99 1.94 -10.88
CA VAL A 57 -11.52 1.87 -11.05
C VAL A 57 -11.01 0.46 -10.77
N LEU A 58 -11.55 -0.22 -9.76
CA LEU A 58 -11.20 -1.59 -9.43
C LEU A 58 -11.54 -2.58 -10.55
N LYS A 59 -12.70 -2.39 -11.23
CA LYS A 59 -13.12 -3.24 -12.35
C LYS A 59 -12.29 -3.04 -13.61
N GLU A 60 -11.67 -1.88 -13.78
CA GLU A 60 -10.84 -1.54 -14.95
C GLU A 60 -9.39 -2.05 -14.83
N LEU A 61 -9.00 -2.62 -13.69
CA LEU A 61 -7.64 -3.13 -13.49
C LEU A 61 -7.39 -4.41 -14.30
N THR A 62 -6.26 -4.42 -14.99
CA THR A 62 -5.79 -5.57 -15.79
C THR A 62 -4.93 -6.53 -14.97
N LYS A 63 -4.71 -7.75 -15.48
CA LYS A 63 -3.80 -8.72 -14.86
C LYS A 63 -2.39 -8.16 -14.68
N ASP A 64 -1.89 -7.42 -15.68
CA ASP A 64 -0.55 -6.84 -15.65
C ASP A 64 -0.46 -5.75 -14.59
N ASP A 65 -1.55 -5.01 -14.39
CA ASP A 65 -1.66 -4.08 -13.27
C ASP A 65 -1.49 -4.84 -11.96
N PHE A 66 -2.25 -5.91 -11.73
CA PHE A 66 -2.11 -6.72 -10.52
C PHE A 66 -0.69 -7.30 -10.36
N GLN A 67 -0.04 -7.76 -11.44
CA GLN A 67 1.32 -8.29 -11.36
C GLN A 67 2.37 -7.24 -11.02
N HIS A 68 2.35 -6.08 -11.68
CA HIS A 68 3.28 -4.98 -11.43
C HIS A 68 3.24 -4.56 -9.96
N CYS A 69 2.05 -4.56 -9.42
CA CYS A 69 1.86 -4.31 -8.02
C CYS A 69 2.63 -5.27 -7.10
N PHE A 70 2.62 -6.58 -7.38
CA PHE A 70 3.12 -7.59 -6.41
C PHE A 70 4.60 -7.38 -6.23
N GLN A 71 5.25 -7.02 -7.34
CA GLN A 71 6.65 -6.64 -7.37
C GLN A 71 6.90 -5.41 -6.49
N GLN A 72 6.10 -4.35 -6.61
CA GLN A 72 6.27 -3.15 -5.79
C GLN A 72 6.06 -3.41 -4.28
N TRP A 73 5.08 -4.23 -3.91
CA TRP A 73 4.87 -4.61 -2.50
C TRP A 73 5.97 -5.50 -1.97
N LYS A 74 6.39 -6.53 -2.73
CA LYS A 74 7.53 -7.37 -2.39
C LYS A 74 8.78 -6.52 -2.13
N MET A 75 9.09 -5.58 -3.03
CA MET A 75 10.22 -4.66 -2.86
C MET A 75 10.11 -3.79 -1.59
N ARG A 76 8.91 -3.28 -1.26
CA ARG A 76 8.72 -2.47 -0.05
C ARG A 76 8.91 -3.29 1.22
N MET A 77 8.48 -4.55 1.21
CA MET A 77 8.63 -5.46 2.35
C MET A 77 10.07 -5.94 2.51
N GLU A 78 10.75 -6.26 1.41
CA GLU A 78 12.19 -6.55 1.42
C GLU A 78 12.98 -5.36 1.99
N ARG A 79 12.67 -4.13 1.56
CA ARG A 79 13.28 -2.92 2.13
C ARG A 79 12.96 -2.75 3.63
N CYS A 80 11.74 -3.03 4.06
CA CYS A 80 11.36 -2.99 5.48
C CYS A 80 12.18 -4.00 6.30
N ARG A 81 12.30 -5.23 5.81
CA ARG A 81 13.13 -6.29 6.42
C ARG A 81 14.60 -5.86 6.49
N ASP A 82 15.16 -5.38 5.39
CA ASP A 82 16.57 -5.01 5.27
C ASP A 82 16.93 -3.76 6.09
N ARG A 83 15.93 -2.96 6.47
CA ARG A 83 16.06 -1.80 7.35
C ARG A 83 15.52 -2.06 8.76
N GLU A 84 15.34 -3.32 9.14
CA GLU A 84 14.92 -3.75 10.48
C GLU A 84 13.61 -3.10 10.99
N GLY A 85 12.68 -2.77 10.08
CA GLY A 85 11.39 -2.18 10.43
C GLY A 85 11.38 -0.65 10.54
N LEU A 86 12.49 0.02 10.25
CA LEU A 86 12.55 1.48 10.13
C LEU A 86 11.59 1.99 9.05
N TYR A 87 11.04 3.18 9.28
CA TYR A 87 10.19 3.84 8.29
C TYR A 87 11.03 4.34 7.10
N ILE A 88 10.56 4.06 5.89
CA ILE A 88 11.22 4.42 4.63
C ILE A 88 10.23 5.26 3.83
N GLU A 89 10.47 6.57 3.73
CA GLU A 89 9.79 7.41 2.74
C GLU A 89 10.38 7.08 1.36
N GLY A 90 9.55 7.12 0.31
CA GLY A 90 9.97 6.79 -1.05
C GLY A 90 11.26 7.52 -1.41
N ASP A 91 12.33 6.77 -1.64
CA ASP A 91 13.57 7.31 -2.16
C ASP A 91 13.28 7.89 -3.55
N ASN A 92 13.20 9.22 -3.63
CA ASN A 92 13.43 9.96 -4.86
C ASN A 92 14.92 9.84 -5.19
N LYS A 93 15.32 8.77 -5.88
CA LYS A 93 16.44 8.76 -6.82
C LYS A 93 16.14 7.78 -7.95
#